data_AF-A0A5E4R3Z1-F1
#
_entry.id   AF-A0A5E4R3Z1-F1
#
_cell.length_a   1.000
_cell.length_b   1.000
_cell.length_c   1.000
_cell.angle_alpha   90.00
_cell.angle_beta   90.00
_cell.angle_gamma   90.00
#
_symmetry.space_group_name_H-M   'P 1'
#
loop_
_entity.id
_entity.type
_entity.pdbx_description
1 polymer ?
#
loop_
_entity_poly.entity_id
_entity_poly.type
_entity_poly.pdbx_seq_one_letter_code
_entity_poly.pdbx_strand_id
1 'polypeptide(L)'
;MLCPSLFSPRHGRWYATVEKREDEEAWVVVATDADWETKFMWFRNSQILGTSHVVIEWEIPQGTPSGTYRIHHYGNYKYILGGIYPYHGFSDSFEVR
;
A
#
# COMPACT_ATOMS: atom_id res chain seq x y z
N MET A 1 3.11 -5.02 27.02
CA MET A 1 3.41 -6.30 26.35
C MET A 1 2.24 -6.60 25.42
N LEU A 2 2.35 -6.31 24.11
CA LEU A 2 1.19 -6.37 23.21
C LEU A 2 1.54 -7.05 21.88
N CYS A 3 0.96 -8.24 21.73
CA CYS A 3 0.52 -8.98 20.54
C CYS A 3 1.44 -9.02 19.28
N PRO A 4 1.77 -10.21 18.73
CA PRO A 4 2.69 -10.31 17.59
C PRO A 4 2.15 -9.77 16.26
N SER A 5 0.84 -9.72 16.03
CA SER A 5 0.28 -9.39 14.70
C SER A 5 -0.34 -7.99 14.66
N LEU A 6 0.47 -7.00 14.28
CA LEU A 6 -0.03 -5.69 13.81
C LEU A 6 -0.59 -5.77 12.37
N PHE A 7 -0.43 -6.91 11.70
CA PHE A 7 -1.00 -7.19 10.39
C PHE A 7 -2.43 -7.72 10.54
N SER A 8 -3.42 -6.94 10.09
CA SER A 8 -4.82 -7.36 10.02
C SER A 8 -5.10 -7.89 8.61
N PRO A 9 -5.37 -9.19 8.41
CA PRO A 9 -5.74 -9.78 7.12
C PRO A 9 -6.89 -9.01 6.44
N ARG A 10 -6.69 -8.55 5.20
CA ARG A 10 -7.68 -7.82 4.41
C ARG A 10 -8.31 -8.72 3.33
N HIS A 11 -9.03 -9.76 3.75
CA HIS A 11 -9.68 -10.71 2.81
C HIS A 11 -10.53 -9.99 1.75
N GLY A 12 -10.30 -10.33 0.47
CA GLY A 12 -11.03 -9.73 -0.66
C GLY A 12 -10.73 -8.23 -0.88
N ARG A 13 -9.64 -7.72 -0.30
CA ARG A 13 -9.16 -6.33 -0.42
C ARG A 13 -7.63 -6.36 -0.54
N TRP A 14 -7.05 -5.20 -0.79
CA TRP A 14 -5.62 -4.99 -1.02
C TRP A 14 -5.01 -4.11 0.08
N TYR A 15 -3.71 -4.28 0.32
CA TYR A 15 -2.84 -3.42 1.11
C TYR A 15 -2.11 -2.39 0.26
N ALA A 16 -1.96 -2.65 -1.04
CA ALA A 16 -1.36 -1.75 -2.00
C ALA A 16 -2.02 -1.89 -3.37
N THR A 17 -2.17 -0.76 -4.07
CA THR A 17 -2.49 -0.70 -5.50
C THR A 17 -1.52 0.22 -6.22
N VAL A 18 -1.24 -0.12 -7.46
CA VAL A 18 -0.66 0.79 -8.45
C VAL A 18 -1.81 1.34 -9.27
N GLU A 19 -1.87 2.66 -9.37
CA GLU A 19 -2.94 3.35 -10.08
C GLU A 19 -2.36 4.19 -11.21
N LYS A 20 -2.98 4.12 -12.39
CA LYS A 20 -2.69 4.97 -13.55
C LYS A 20 -3.72 6.11 -13.61
N ARG A 21 -3.26 7.32 -13.89
CA ARG A 21 -4.13 8.46 -14.15
C ARG A 21 -4.76 8.34 -15.54
N GLU A 22 -6.09 8.41 -15.60
CA GLU A 22 -6.84 8.46 -16.88
C GLU A 22 -7.20 9.91 -17.24
N ASP A 23 -7.75 10.66 -16.29
CA ASP A 23 -8.11 12.08 -16.41
C ASP A 23 -7.53 12.88 -15.23
N GLU A 24 -7.79 14.19 -15.15
CA GLU A 24 -7.22 15.05 -14.08
C GLU A 24 -7.51 14.55 -12.65
N GLU A 25 -8.68 13.94 -12.42
CA GLU A 25 -9.11 13.43 -11.11
C GLU A 25 -9.33 11.91 -11.08
N ALA A 26 -9.26 11.23 -12.22
CA ALA A 26 -9.59 9.81 -12.32
C ALA A 26 -8.33 8.92 -12.31
N TRP A 27 -8.33 7.93 -11.42
CA TRP A 27 -7.26 6.95 -11.25
C TRP A 27 -7.83 5.54 -11.38
N VAL A 28 -7.18 4.70 -12.17
CA VAL A 28 -7.58 3.31 -12.39
C VAL A 28 -6.51 2.38 -11.84
N VAL A 29 -6.93 1.36 -11.09
CA VAL A 29 -6.03 0.33 -10.56
C VAL A 29 -5.52 -0.53 -11.72
N VAL A 30 -4.20 -0.58 -11.88
CA VAL A 30 -3.52 -1.39 -12.90
C VAL A 30 -2.79 -2.61 -12.33
N ALA A 31 -2.45 -2.57 -11.03
CA ALA A 31 -1.91 -3.69 -10.28
C ALA A 31 -2.29 -3.60 -8.80
N THR A 32 -2.32 -4.74 -8.14
CA THR A 32 -2.66 -4.96 -6.72
C THR A 32 -1.53 -5.73 -6.05
N ASP A 33 -1.55 -5.82 -4.72
CA ASP A 33 -0.61 -6.64 -3.94
C ASP A 33 -0.72 -8.16 -4.15
N ALA A 34 -1.62 -8.62 -5.02
CA ALA A 34 -1.71 -9.99 -5.49
C ALA A 34 -0.96 -10.24 -6.80
N ASP A 35 -0.56 -9.17 -7.52
CA ASP A 35 0.11 -9.26 -8.82
C ASP A 35 1.62 -9.46 -8.64
N TRP A 36 2.23 -10.24 -9.54
CA TRP A 36 3.60 -10.76 -9.40
C TRP A 36 4.67 -9.66 -9.41
N GLU A 37 4.39 -8.58 -10.12
CA GLU A 37 5.21 -7.39 -10.23
C GLU A 37 5.17 -6.50 -8.97
N THR A 38 4.32 -6.79 -7.99
CA THR A 38 4.22 -6.01 -6.77
C THR A 38 4.79 -6.75 -5.57
N LYS A 39 5.38 -6.01 -4.64
CA LYS A 39 5.79 -6.54 -3.34
C LYS A 39 5.34 -5.62 -2.23
N PHE A 40 4.70 -6.20 -1.23
CA PHE A 40 4.36 -5.54 0.02
C PHE A 40 5.22 -6.10 1.14
N MET A 41 6.06 -5.26 1.74
CA MET A 41 6.94 -5.64 2.83
C MET A 41 6.64 -4.80 4.05
N TRP A 42 6.34 -5.46 5.17
CA TRP A 42 6.07 -4.80 6.45
C TRP A 42 7.21 -5.02 7.41
N PHE A 43 7.68 -3.93 8.02
CA PHE A 43 8.80 -3.94 8.95
C PHE A 43 8.38 -3.31 10.27
N ARG A 44 8.67 -4.02 11.37
CA ARG A 44 8.45 -3.49 12.72
C ARG A 44 9.67 -2.69 13.16
N ASN A 45 9.52 -1.38 13.32
CA ASN A 45 10.61 -0.48 13.72
C ASN A 45 10.86 -0.51 15.23
N SER A 46 9.78 -0.46 16.01
CA SER A 46 9.87 -0.52 17.47
C SER A 46 8.71 -1.30 18.04
N GLN A 47 9.03 -2.42 18.69
CA GLN A 47 8.02 -3.21 19.41
C GLN A 47 7.44 -2.46 20.61
N ILE A 48 8.25 -1.58 21.22
CA ILE A 48 7.89 -0.81 22.42
C ILE A 48 7.02 0.39 22.06
N LEU A 49 7.37 1.13 21.00
CA LEU A 49 6.61 2.31 20.55
C LEU A 49 5.45 1.96 19.62
N GLY A 50 5.35 0.70 19.17
CA GLY A 50 4.30 0.24 18.27
C GLY A 50 4.40 0.82 16.85
N THR A 51 5.60 1.28 16.45
CA THR A 51 5.82 1.86 15.12
C THR A 51 6.29 0.80 14.13
N SER A 52 5.82 0.94 12.90
CA SER A 52 6.19 0.11 11.76
C SER A 52 6.30 0.98 10.51
N HIS A 53 6.99 0.48 9.50
CA HIS A 53 6.93 1.04 8.15
C HIS A 53 6.62 -0.06 7.15
N VAL A 54 6.14 0.37 5.99
CA VAL A 54 5.83 -0.49 4.85
C VAL A 54 6.68 -0.02 3.68
N VAL A 55 7.24 -0.98 2.96
CA VAL A 55 7.85 -0.75 1.64
C VAL A 55 6.96 -1.43 0.61
N ILE A 56 6.55 -0.66 -0.39
CA ILE A 56 5.78 -1.17 -1.53
C ILE A 56 6.69 -1.01 -2.76
N GLU A 57 6.92 -2.11 -3.46
CA GLU A 57 7.65 -2.12 -4.72
C GLU A 57 6.70 -2.47 -5.86
N TRP A 58 6.93 -1.83 -7.00
CA TRP A 58 6.30 -2.20 -8.26
C TRP A 58 7.39 -2.30 -9.34
N GLU A 59 7.56 -3.51 -9.87
CA GLU A 59 8.45 -3.81 -10.98
C GLU A 59 7.69 -3.59 -12.29
N ILE A 60 7.87 -2.41 -12.90
CA ILE A 60 7.10 -1.98 -14.07
C ILE A 60 7.18 -3.04 -15.20
N PRO A 61 6.06 -3.71 -15.55
CA PRO A 61 6.07 -4.74 -16.59
C PRO A 61 6.44 -4.17 -17.97
N GLN A 62 7.04 -5.00 -18.82
CA GLN A 62 7.30 -4.62 -20.20
C GLN A 62 5.99 -4.28 -20.93
N GLY A 63 5.96 -3.17 -21.67
CA GLY A 63 4.78 -2.73 -22.39
C GLY A 63 3.77 -1.96 -21.54
N THR A 64 4.11 -1.63 -20.28
CA THR A 64 3.32 -0.70 -19.47
C THR A 64 3.12 0.61 -20.24
N PRO A 65 1.87 1.07 -20.46
CA PRO A 65 1.62 2.30 -21.20
C PRO A 65 2.28 3.50 -20.51
N SER A 66 2.88 4.41 -21.29
CA SER A 66 3.41 5.65 -20.72
C SER A 66 2.29 6.46 -20.05
N GLY A 67 2.65 7.20 -19.01
CA GLY A 67 1.72 8.08 -18.28
C GLY A 67 2.08 8.27 -16.82
N THR A 68 1.15 8.89 -16.09
CA THR A 68 1.32 9.20 -14.67
C THR A 68 0.72 8.11 -13.80
N TYR A 69 1.50 7.65 -12.83
CA TYR A 69 1.15 6.59 -11.90
C TYR A 69 1.32 7.06 -10.45
N ARG A 70 0.68 6.35 -9.52
CA ARG A 70 0.91 6.48 -8.08
C ARG A 70 0.74 5.13 -7.39
N ILE A 71 1.33 5.01 -6.21
CA ILE A 71 1.08 3.89 -5.30
C ILE A 71 0.07 4.34 -4.24
N HIS A 72 -0.91 3.51 -3.96
CA HIS A 72 -1.91 3.74 -2.91
C HIS A 72 -1.81 2.61 -1.88
N HIS A 73 -1.50 2.99 -0.64
CA HIS A 73 -1.39 2.06 0.49
C HIS A 73 -2.65 2.08 1.35
N TYR A 74 -3.06 0.91 1.83
CA TYR A 74 -4.16 0.72 2.75
C TYR A 74 -3.69 -0.04 3.98
N GLY A 75 -3.91 0.54 5.15
CA GLY A 75 -3.51 -0.06 6.42
C GLY A 75 -4.60 -0.01 7.48
N ASN A 76 -4.27 -0.55 8.65
CA ASN A 76 -5.05 -0.39 9.85
C ASN A 76 -4.08 -0.11 11.00
N TYR A 77 -4.47 0.76 11.93
CA TYR A 77 -3.75 0.95 13.18
C TYR A 77 -4.61 0.55 14.37
N LYS A 78 -3.96 0.10 15.44
CA LYS A 78 -4.62 -0.20 16.71
C LYS A 78 -4.47 1.00 17.63
N TYR A 79 -5.58 1.55 18.09
CA TYR A 79 -5.55 2.66 19.04
C TYR A 79 -5.23 2.14 20.46
N ILE A 80 -4.51 2.94 21.26
CA ILE A 80 -3.96 2.49 22.55
C ILE A 80 -5.04 2.14 23.57
N LEU A 81 -6.20 2.79 23.48
CA LEU A 81 -7.38 2.52 24.32
C LEU A 81 -8.29 1.42 23.73
N GLY A 82 -7.87 0.76 22.65
CA GLY A 82 -8.64 -0.28 21.95
C GLY A 82 -9.23 0.21 20.62
N GLY A 83 -9.70 -0.73 19.80
CA GLY A 83 -10.20 -0.46 18.45
C GLY A 83 -9.13 -0.58 17.36
N ILE A 84 -9.57 -0.95 16.15
CA ILE A 84 -8.76 -1.05 14.93
C ILE A 84 -9.39 -0.10 13.91
N TYR A 85 -8.59 0.83 13.39
CA TYR A 85 -9.07 1.89 12.51
C TYR A 85 -8.35 1.83 11.17
N PRO A 86 -9.07 1.91 10.05
CA PRO A 86 -8.46 1.94 8.73
C PRO A 86 -7.76 3.27 8.50
N TYR A 87 -6.67 3.23 7.73
CA TYR A 87 -6.05 4.41 7.13
C TYR A 87 -5.61 4.08 5.71
N HIS A 88 -5.33 5.11 4.92
CA HIS A 88 -4.77 4.98 3.59
C HIS A 88 -3.92 6.20 3.25
N GLY A 89 -3.07 6.08 2.23
CA GLY A 89 -2.23 7.17 1.76
C GLY A 89 -1.72 6.91 0.35
N PHE A 90 -1.36 7.98 -0.32
CA PHE A 90 -0.81 7.95 -1.68
C PHE A 90 0.66 8.34 -1.65
N SER A 91 1.45 7.76 -2.54
CA SER A 91 2.74 8.34 -2.93
C SER A 91 2.51 9.65 -3.70
N ASP A 92 3.58 10.42 -3.87
CA ASP A 92 3.63 11.38 -4.97
C ASP A 92 3.43 10.64 -6.30
N SER A 93 2.87 11.35 -7.28
CA SER A 93 2.73 10.81 -8.64
C SER A 93 4.07 10.77 -9.36
N PHE A 94 4.28 9.74 -10.18
CA PHE A 94 5.49 9.55 -10.98
C PHE A 94 5.17 9.18 -12.43
N GLU A 95 6.10 9.46 -13.34
CA GLU A 95 5.93 9.18 -14.77
C GLU A 95 6.58 7.84 -15.16
N VAL A 96 5.85 7.03 -15.92
CA VAL A 96 6.37 5.86 -16.63
C VAL A 96 6.46 6.23 -18.11
N ARG A 97 7.58 5.92 -18.77
CA ARG A 97 7.85 6.28 -20.16
C ARG A 97 8.15 5.07 -21.01
#